data_AF-A0A7W4E639-F1
#
_entry.id   AF-A0A7W4E639-F1
#
_cell.length_a   1.000
_cell.length_b   1.000
_cell.length_c   1.000
_cell.angle_alpha   90.00
_cell.angle_beta   90.00
_cell.angle_gamma   90.00
#
_symmetry.space_group_name_H-M   'P 1'
#
loop_
_entity.id
_entity.type
_entity.pdbx_description
1 polymer ?
#
loop_
_entity_poly.entity_id
_entity_poly.type
_entity_poly.pdbx_seq_one_letter_code
_entity_poly.pdbx_strand_id
1 'polypeptide(L)'
;MKNNENKGRVNRTIVVICGVLLGVVLMAFGVYRNINSEYSKLNLPTAEKIQAEINEAYQKIETDRKALLDEFDKNGKSAEYDVINRRIQEREVERANLEERLLRINNHEYDGVKKDTINKSVPFFVGGIVVILATLIISGVLFSLQQGRKKINKNIKGL
;
A
#
# COMPACT_ATOMS: atom_id res chain seq x y z
N MET A 1 28.73 26.89 43.39
CA MET A 1 28.45 26.81 41.94
C MET A 1 28.30 25.33 41.58
N LYS A 2 27.19 24.93 40.94
CA LYS A 2 26.76 23.52 40.78
C LYS A 2 27.79 22.69 40.01
N ASN A 3 28.16 21.54 40.59
CA ASN A 3 29.04 20.55 39.99
C ASN A 3 28.50 20.02 38.65
N ASN A 4 29.34 20.10 37.61
CA ASN A 4 29.13 19.53 36.27
C ASN A 4 29.36 18.01 36.26
N GLU A 5 28.60 17.24 37.05
CA GLU A 5 28.79 15.78 37.19
C GLU A 5 28.09 14.90 36.13
N ASN A 6 27.49 15.50 35.09
CA ASN A 6 26.74 14.76 34.06
C ASN A 6 27.42 14.67 32.68
N LYS A 7 28.71 14.98 32.55
CA LYS A 7 29.46 14.78 31.29
C LYS A 7 29.85 13.30 31.14
N GLY A 8 28.95 12.46 30.62
CA GLY A 8 29.31 11.10 30.19
C GLY A 8 28.25 10.01 30.32
N ARG A 9 27.09 10.28 30.93
CA ARG A 9 25.98 9.33 30.93
C ARG A 9 25.09 9.56 29.72
N VAL A 10 25.35 8.84 28.63
CA VAL A 10 24.39 8.70 27.54
C VAL A 10 23.07 8.22 28.15
N ASN A 11 22.04 9.07 28.08
CA ASN A 11 20.78 8.81 28.76
C ASN A 11 20.00 7.76 27.95
N ARG A 12 20.02 6.51 28.44
CA ARG A 12 19.43 5.33 27.80
C ARG A 12 18.02 5.57 27.26
N THR A 13 17.20 6.28 28.06
CA THR A 13 15.83 6.66 27.69
C THR A 13 15.79 7.49 26.41
N ILE A 14 16.71 8.44 26.24
CA ILE A 14 16.79 9.29 25.04
C ILE A 14 17.19 8.46 23.81
N VAL A 15 18.14 7.53 23.94
CA VAL A 15 18.59 6.67 22.84
C VAL A 15 17.47 5.74 22.37
N VAL A 16 16.73 5.14 23.31
CA VAL A 16 15.59 4.27 22.99
C VAL A 16 14.47 5.06 22.34
N ILE A 17 14.11 6.24 22.87
CA ILE A 17 13.05 7.08 22.30
C ILE A 17 13.42 7.54 20.88
N CYS A 18 14.65 8.01 20.66
CA CYS A 18 15.11 8.40 19.32
C CYS A 18 15.13 7.21 18.35
N GLY A 19 15.61 6.03 18.79
CA GLY A 19 15.68 4.83 17.95
C GLY A 19 14.30 4.33 17.51
N VAL A 20 13.35 4.31 18.44
CA VAL A 20 11.96 3.92 18.16
C VAL A 20 11.28 4.93 17.25
N LEU A 21 11.42 6.24 17.52
CA LEU A 21 10.85 7.28 16.67
C LEU A 21 11.40 7.22 15.24
N LEU A 22 12.71 7.09 15.07
CA LEU A 22 13.33 6.95 13.75
C LEU A 22 12.87 5.68 13.02
N GLY A 23 12.75 4.56 13.73
CA GLY A 23 12.23 3.32 13.17
C GLY A 23 10.80 3.44 12.67
N VAL A 24 9.92 4.06 13.46
CA VAL A 24 8.51 4.30 13.08
C VAL A 24 8.42 5.26 11.89
N VAL A 25 9.22 6.32 11.86
CA VAL A 25 9.27 7.27 10.73
C VAL A 25 9.73 6.58 9.44
N LEU A 26 10.74 5.70 9.51
CA LEU A 26 11.21 4.93 8.35
C LEU A 26 10.15 3.97 7.82
N MET A 27 9.43 3.27 8.71
CA MET A 27 8.31 2.42 8.30
C MET A 27 7.17 3.24 7.69
N ALA A 28 6.78 4.35 8.30
CA ALA A 28 5.75 5.25 7.78
C ALA A 28 6.13 5.82 6.41
N PHE A 29 7.41 6.16 6.21
CA PHE A 29 7.93 6.61 4.92
C PHE A 29 7.92 5.50 3.86
N GLY A 30 8.25 4.26 4.25
CA GLY A 30 8.12 3.08 3.40
C GLY A 30 6.68 2.82 2.95
N VAL A 31 5.71 2.92 3.88
CA VAL A 31 4.27 2.84 3.58
C VAL A 31 3.84 3.97 2.64
N TYR A 32 4.25 5.21 2.93
CA TYR A 32 3.91 6.37 2.10
C TYR A 32 4.46 6.23 0.67
N ARG A 33 5.72 5.82 0.51
CA ARG A 33 6.33 5.54 -0.80
C ARG A 33 5.61 4.41 -1.55
N ASN A 34 5.14 3.38 -0.84
CA ASN A 34 4.38 2.28 -1.43
C ASN A 34 2.99 2.73 -1.91
N ILE A 35 2.23 3.44 -1.06
CA ILE A 35 0.88 3.95 -1.38
C ILE A 35 0.92 5.04 -2.45
N ASN A 36 2.00 5.82 -2.53
CA ASN A 36 2.12 6.91 -3.51
C ASN A 36 2.88 6.49 -4.78
N SER A 37 3.19 5.21 -4.92
CA SER A 37 3.76 4.63 -6.13
C SER A 37 2.80 4.74 -7.31
N GLU A 38 3.35 4.75 -8.52
CA GLU A 38 2.54 4.70 -9.75
C GLU A 38 1.54 3.54 -9.72
N TYR A 39 1.92 2.40 -9.13
CA TYR A 39 1.05 1.23 -8.98
C TYR A 39 -0.20 1.47 -8.11
N SER A 40 -0.03 2.09 -6.93
CA SER A 40 -1.17 2.42 -6.07
C SER A 40 -2.03 3.55 -6.66
N LYS A 41 -1.47 4.40 -7.52
CA LYS A 41 -2.21 5.41 -8.29
C LYS A 41 -3.01 4.82 -9.46
N LEU A 42 -2.64 3.64 -9.96
CA LEU A 42 -3.42 2.96 -11.00
C LEU A 42 -4.79 2.48 -10.49
N ASN A 43 -5.04 2.48 -9.17
CA ASN A 43 -6.29 2.06 -8.54
C ASN A 43 -6.89 0.82 -9.23
N LEU A 44 -6.04 -0.17 -9.51
CA LEU A 44 -6.37 -1.31 -10.36
C LEU A 44 -7.61 -2.00 -9.78
N PRO A 45 -8.76 -1.94 -10.47
CA PRO A 45 -9.93 -2.64 -9.98
C PRO A 45 -9.62 -4.13 -9.98
N THR A 46 -10.01 -4.81 -8.92
CA THR A 46 -9.81 -6.26 -8.80
C THR A 46 -10.45 -6.96 -9.99
N ALA A 47 -9.88 -8.07 -10.46
CA ALA A 47 -10.44 -8.85 -11.57
C ALA A 47 -11.94 -9.15 -11.37
N GLU A 48 -12.34 -9.40 -10.13
CA GLU A 48 -13.74 -9.62 -9.71
C GLU A 48 -14.66 -8.40 -9.95
N LYS A 49 -14.17 -7.18 -9.68
CA LYS A 49 -14.92 -5.93 -9.93
C LYS A 49 -15.10 -5.69 -11.43
N ILE A 50 -14.03 -5.88 -12.21
CA ILE A 50 -14.09 -5.75 -13.67
C ILE A 50 -15.04 -6.80 -14.26
N GLN A 51 -15.01 -8.03 -13.73
CA GLN A 51 -15.91 -9.09 -14.16
C GLN A 51 -17.39 -8.78 -13.83
N ALA A 52 -17.66 -8.16 -12.68
CA ALA A 52 -18.99 -7.67 -12.35
C ALA A 52 -19.45 -6.54 -13.29
N GLU A 53 -18.58 -5.58 -13.60
CA GLU A 53 -18.85 -4.48 -14.55
C GLU A 53 -19.09 -5.00 -15.98
N ILE A 54 -18.33 -6.01 -16.43
CA ILE A 54 -18.55 -6.70 -17.72
C ILE A 54 -19.92 -7.36 -17.73
N ASN A 55 -20.29 -8.09 -16.67
CA ASN A 55 -21.61 -8.73 -16.59
C ASN A 55 -22.75 -7.71 -16.60
N GLU A 56 -22.60 -6.58 -15.91
CA GLU A 56 -23.58 -5.49 -15.93
C GLU A 56 -23.70 -4.88 -17.33
N ALA A 57 -22.57 -4.66 -18.01
CA ALA A 57 -22.54 -4.19 -19.39
C ALA A 57 -23.25 -5.18 -20.35
N TYR A 58 -23.05 -6.50 -20.18
CA TYR A 58 -23.76 -7.52 -20.94
C TYR A 58 -25.28 -7.44 -20.74
N GLN A 59 -25.76 -7.33 -19.51
CA GLN A 59 -27.20 -7.22 -19.23
C GLN A 59 -27.81 -5.95 -19.82
N LYS A 60 -27.08 -4.85 -19.76
CA LYS A 60 -27.48 -3.56 -20.35
C LYS A 60 -27.58 -3.63 -21.87
N ILE A 61 -26.57 -4.20 -22.54
CA ILE A 61 -26.59 -4.42 -24.00
C ILE A 61 -27.76 -5.32 -24.41
N GLU A 62 -28.03 -6.39 -23.66
CA GLU A 62 -29.14 -7.29 -23.95
C GLU A 62 -30.50 -6.60 -23.79
N THR A 63 -30.62 -5.71 -22.82
CA THR A 63 -31.82 -4.89 -22.61
C THR A 63 -32.00 -3.88 -23.75
N ASP A 64 -30.93 -3.19 -24.14
CA ASP A 64 -30.96 -2.25 -25.26
C ASP A 64 -31.26 -2.97 -26.60
N ARG A 65 -30.75 -4.19 -26.81
CA ARG A 65 -31.07 -5.02 -27.99
C ARG A 65 -32.55 -5.40 -28.05
N LYS A 66 -33.16 -5.76 -26.91
CA LYS A 66 -34.61 -6.01 -26.84
C LYS A 66 -35.42 -4.75 -27.12
N ALA A 67 -35.01 -3.61 -26.59
CA ALA A 67 -35.64 -2.32 -26.88
C ALA A 67 -35.51 -1.93 -28.36
N LEU A 68 -34.36 -2.22 -28.98
CA LEU A 68 -34.13 -1.98 -30.41
C LEU A 68 -35.05 -2.83 -31.29
N LEU A 69 -35.26 -4.10 -30.93
CA LEU A 69 -36.18 -4.99 -31.63
C LEU A 69 -37.64 -4.53 -31.47
N ASP A 70 -38.04 -4.18 -30.25
CA ASP A 70 -39.40 -3.68 -29.97
C ASP A 70 -39.69 -2.37 -30.72
N GLU A 71 -38.71 -1.47 -30.81
CA GLU A 71 -38.82 -0.22 -31.58
C GLU A 71 -38.89 -0.49 -33.08
N PHE A 72 -38.11 -1.45 -33.58
CA PHE A 72 -38.17 -1.86 -34.98
C PHE A 72 -39.53 -2.46 -35.34
N ASP A 73 -40.08 -3.31 -34.49
CA ASP A 73 -41.38 -3.95 -34.72
C ASP A 73 -42.54 -2.95 -34.68
N LYS A 74 -42.45 -1.90 -33.85
CA LYS A 74 -43.49 -0.86 -33.72
C LYS A 74 -43.39 0.22 -34.78
N ASN A 75 -42.19 0.74 -34.99
CA ASN A 75 -41.95 2.00 -35.70
C ASN A 75 -40.96 1.86 -36.87
N GLY A 76 -40.41 0.66 -37.10
CA GLY A 76 -39.38 0.42 -38.11
C GLY A 76 -38.05 1.10 -37.76
N LYS A 77 -37.30 1.55 -38.78
CA LYS A 77 -36.07 2.32 -38.58
C LYS A 77 -36.39 3.78 -38.28
N SER A 78 -36.83 4.03 -37.06
CA SER A 78 -37.10 5.37 -36.52
C SER A 78 -35.80 6.06 -36.06
N ALA A 79 -35.88 7.35 -35.72
CA ALA A 79 -34.76 8.05 -35.07
C ALA A 79 -34.42 7.43 -33.70
N GLU A 80 -35.39 6.83 -33.02
CA GLU A 80 -35.20 6.16 -31.73
C GLU A 80 -34.47 4.82 -31.89
N TYR A 81 -34.74 4.09 -32.98
CA TYR A 81 -33.95 2.92 -33.39
C TYR A 81 -32.46 3.24 -33.53
N ASP A 82 -32.11 4.33 -34.23
CA ASP A 82 -30.71 4.74 -34.43
C ASP A 82 -30.04 5.18 -33.13
N VAL A 83 -30.78 5.83 -32.22
CA VAL A 83 -30.28 6.21 -30.90
C VAL A 83 -29.98 4.98 -30.04
N ILE A 84 -30.86 3.98 -30.04
CA ILE A 84 -30.64 2.73 -29.31
C ILE A 84 -29.47 1.96 -29.94
N ASN A 85 -29.37 1.90 -31.27
CA ASN A 85 -28.28 1.24 -31.98
C ASN A 85 -26.92 1.85 -31.63
N ARG A 86 -26.81 3.19 -31.63
CA ARG A 86 -25.59 3.89 -31.23
C ARG A 86 -25.21 3.61 -29.79
N ARG A 87 -26.19 3.59 -28.87
CA ARG A 87 -25.96 3.25 -27.47
C ARG A 87 -25.42 1.83 -27.28
N ILE A 88 -25.93 0.87 -28.06
CA ILE A 88 -25.39 -0.51 -28.07
C ILE A 88 -23.93 -0.51 -28.50
N GLN A 89 -23.59 0.19 -29.59
CA GLN A 89 -22.21 0.27 -30.07
C GLN A 89 -21.27 0.90 -29.04
N GLU A 90 -21.66 2.01 -28.43
CA GLU A 90 -20.88 2.67 -27.36
C GLU A 90 -20.63 1.72 -26.18
N ARG A 91 -21.66 0.97 -25.76
CA ARG A 91 -21.54 -0.01 -24.67
C ARG A 91 -20.72 -1.24 -25.05
N GLU A 92 -20.76 -1.68 -26.30
CA GLU A 92 -19.90 -2.77 -26.79
C GLU A 92 -18.42 -2.37 -26.79
N VAL A 93 -18.10 -1.12 -27.14
CA VAL A 93 -16.73 -0.59 -27.06
C VAL A 93 -16.26 -0.49 -25.61
N GLU A 94 -17.11 0.00 -24.71
CA GLU A 94 -16.81 0.06 -23.27
C GLU A 94 -16.56 -1.34 -22.69
N ARG A 95 -17.39 -2.32 -23.07
CA ARG A 95 -17.23 -3.72 -22.68
C ARG A 95 -15.91 -4.31 -23.18
N ALA A 96 -15.55 -4.07 -24.44
CA ALA A 96 -14.30 -4.55 -25.02
C ALA A 96 -13.07 -3.99 -24.28
N ASN A 97 -13.12 -2.72 -23.86
CA ASN A 97 -12.07 -2.09 -23.04
C ASN A 97 -11.99 -2.73 -21.65
N LEU A 98 -13.13 -3.05 -21.02
CA LEU A 98 -13.15 -3.77 -19.73
C LEU A 98 -12.59 -5.20 -19.86
N GLU A 99 -12.96 -5.92 -20.91
CA GLU A 99 -12.41 -7.26 -21.22
C GLU A 99 -10.90 -7.21 -21.47
N GLU A 100 -10.41 -6.20 -22.20
CA GLU A 100 -8.98 -5.99 -22.42
C GLU A 100 -8.25 -5.72 -21.09
N ARG A 101 -8.82 -4.88 -20.21
CA ARG A 101 -8.25 -4.63 -18.88
C ARG A 101 -8.21 -5.90 -18.03
N LEU A 102 -9.25 -6.74 -18.09
CA LEU A 102 -9.28 -8.02 -17.40
C LEU A 102 -8.18 -8.96 -17.91
N LEU A 103 -7.96 -9.01 -19.23
CA LEU A 103 -6.90 -9.81 -19.84
C LEU A 103 -5.51 -9.34 -19.41
N ARG A 104 -5.27 -8.02 -19.37
CA ARG A 104 -3.98 -7.45 -18.90
C ARG A 104 -3.73 -7.77 -17.43
N ILE A 105 -4.77 -7.75 -16.59
CA ILE A 105 -4.69 -8.16 -15.18
C ILE A 105 -4.40 -9.66 -15.06
N ASN A 106 -5.10 -10.50 -15.83
CA ASN A 106 -4.92 -11.95 -15.81
C ASN A 106 -3.55 -12.39 -16.38
N ASN A 107 -3.01 -11.66 -17.35
CA ASN A 107 -1.68 -11.89 -17.91
C ASN A 107 -0.54 -11.44 -16.97
N HIS A 108 -0.86 -11.02 -15.74
CA HIS A 108 0.13 -10.59 -14.75
C HIS A 108 1.03 -9.45 -15.29
N GLU A 109 0.59 -8.67 -16.29
CA GLU A 109 1.38 -7.54 -16.82
C GLU A 109 1.67 -6.51 -15.72
N TYR A 110 0.81 -6.47 -14.72
CA TYR A 110 0.96 -5.63 -13.53
C TYR A 110 1.87 -6.22 -12.45
N ASP A 111 2.18 -7.52 -12.48
CA ASP A 111 3.04 -8.15 -11.46
C ASP A 111 4.49 -7.65 -11.51
N GLY A 112 5.02 -7.32 -12.70
CA GLY A 112 6.34 -6.71 -12.83
C GLY A 112 6.41 -5.36 -12.12
N VAL A 113 5.41 -4.51 -12.35
CA VAL A 113 5.33 -3.16 -11.79
C VAL A 113 5.01 -3.20 -10.28
N LYS A 114 4.19 -4.16 -9.84
CA LYS A 114 3.89 -4.44 -8.43
C LYS A 114 5.13 -4.91 -7.68
N LYS A 115 5.89 -5.84 -8.28
CA LYS A 115 7.13 -6.38 -7.73
C LYS A 115 8.22 -5.32 -7.63
N ASP A 116 8.38 -4.46 -8.63
CA ASP A 116 9.33 -3.35 -8.60
C ASP A 116 8.99 -2.29 -7.54
N THR A 117 7.69 -2.00 -7.38
CA THR A 117 7.20 -1.08 -6.34
C THR A 117 7.43 -1.65 -4.94
N ILE A 118 7.09 -2.92 -4.73
CA ILE A 118 7.32 -3.61 -3.45
C ILE A 118 8.83 -3.65 -3.16
N ASN A 119 9.67 -4.04 -4.13
CA ASN A 119 11.12 -4.07 -3.97
C ASN A 119 11.75 -2.70 -3.62
N LYS A 120 11.18 -1.59 -4.10
CA LYS A 120 11.65 -0.23 -3.72
C LYS A 120 11.26 0.17 -2.29
N SER A 121 10.17 -0.37 -1.75
CA SER A 121 9.65 -0.05 -0.40
C SER A 121 10.16 -0.96 0.72
N VAL A 122 10.46 -2.22 0.40
CA VAL A 122 11.00 -3.26 1.32
C VAL A 122 12.26 -2.81 2.10
N PRO A 123 13.24 -2.12 1.50
CA PRO A 123 14.43 -1.68 2.22
C PRO A 123 14.13 -0.73 3.39
N PHE A 124 13.08 0.09 3.27
CA PHE A 124 12.68 1.04 4.33
C PHE A 124 11.97 0.35 5.49
N PHE A 125 11.14 -0.66 5.19
CA PHE A 125 10.51 -1.49 6.21
C PHE A 125 11.53 -2.33 6.99
N VAL A 126 12.38 -3.06 6.27
CA VAL A 126 13.44 -3.89 6.87
C VAL A 126 14.44 -3.01 7.62
N GLY A 127 14.82 -1.87 7.05
CA GLY A 127 15.69 -0.88 7.69
C GLY A 127 15.10 -0.35 9.00
N GLY A 128 13.80 -0.01 9.03
CA GLY A 128 13.11 0.43 10.25
C GLY A 128 13.14 -0.62 11.37
N ILE A 129 12.89 -1.89 11.05
CA ILE A 129 12.93 -2.99 12.03
C ILE A 129 14.36 -3.18 12.58
N VAL A 130 15.37 -3.17 11.70
CA VAL A 130 16.77 -3.33 12.09
C VAL A 130 17.23 -2.20 13.01
N VAL A 131 16.83 -0.96 12.75
CA VAL A 131 17.17 0.19 13.61
C VAL A 131 16.57 0.05 15.01
N ILE A 132 15.32 -0.44 15.13
CA ILE A 132 14.67 -0.69 16.42
C ILE A 132 15.38 -1.80 17.18
N LEU A 133 15.74 -2.90 16.52
CA LEU A 133 16.46 -4.01 17.15
C LEU A 133 17.86 -3.58 17.62
N ALA A 134 18.61 -2.86 16.79
CA ALA A 134 19.94 -2.38 17.14
C ALA A 134 19.92 -1.44 18.35
N THR A 135 18.95 -0.52 18.42
CA THR A 135 18.80 0.41 19.54
C THR A 135 18.41 -0.30 20.84
N LEU A 136 17.60 -1.37 20.78
CA LEU A 136 17.28 -2.20 21.93
C LEU A 136 18.48 -3.01 22.44
N ILE A 137 19.29 -3.57 21.54
CA ILE A 137 20.51 -4.32 21.90
C ILE A 137 21.52 -3.39 22.59
N ILE A 138 21.80 -2.23 22.00
CA ILE A 138 22.72 -1.22 22.58
C ILE A 138 22.22 -0.78 23.96
N SER A 139 20.92 -0.57 24.10
CA SER A 139 20.26 -0.23 25.37
C SER A 139 20.40 -1.35 26.42
N GLY A 140 20.32 -2.62 26.03
CA GLY A 140 20.53 -3.78 26.90
C GLY A 140 21.99 -3.91 27.38
N VAL A 141 22.96 -3.74 26.47
CA VAL A 141 24.39 -3.81 26.80
C VAL A 141 24.81 -2.69 27.75
N LEU A 142 24.34 -1.46 27.52
CA LEU A 142 24.59 -0.32 28.42
C LEU A 142 24.03 -0.55 29.83
N PHE A 143 22.88 -1.24 29.95
CA PHE A 143 22.29 -1.57 31.24
C PHE A 143 23.07 -2.63 32.01
N SER A 144 23.56 -3.67 31.31
CA SER A 144 24.43 -4.70 31.91
C SER A 144 25.71 -4.10 32.48
N LEU A 145 26.37 -3.20 31.72
CA LEU A 145 27.57 -2.50 32.17
C LEU A 145 27.31 -1.56 33.37
N GLN A 146 26.17 -0.86 33.40
CA GLN A 146 25.78 -0.02 34.54
C GLN A 146 25.45 -0.84 35.80
N GLN A 147 24.81 -2.02 35.64
CA GLN A 147 24.56 -2.93 36.77
C GLN A 147 25.85 -3.53 37.32
N GLY A 148 26.78 -3.92 36.46
CA GLY A 148 28.11 -4.40 36.86
C GLY A 148 28.88 -3.37 37.68
N ARG A 149 28.93 -2.11 37.23
CA ARG A 149 29.54 -1.01 37.99
C ARG A 149 28.83 -0.69 39.31
N LYS A 150 27.49 -0.79 39.36
CA LYS A 150 26.72 -0.59 40.61
C LYS A 150 26.99 -1.70 41.63
N LYS A 151 27.13 -2.96 41.21
CA LYS A 151 27.50 -4.07 42.11
C LYS A 151 28.89 -3.89 42.71
N ILE A 152 29.89 -3.51 41.89
CA ILE A 152 31.26 -3.26 42.35
C ILE A 152 31.32 -2.09 43.35
N ASN A 153 30.65 -0.97 43.05
CA ASN A 153 30.66 0.21 43.93
C ASN A 153 29.89 -0.02 45.25
N LYS A 154 28.91 -0.93 45.28
CA LYS A 154 28.18 -1.28 46.51
C LYS A 154 29.03 -2.16 47.44
N ASN A 155 29.88 -3.04 46.89
CA ASN A 155 30.84 -3.83 47.67
C ASN A 155 31.95 -2.96 48.28
N ILE A 156 32.37 -1.88 47.61
CA ILE A 156 33.42 -0.97 48.11
C ILE A 156 32.92 -0.04 49.23
N LYS A 157 31.62 0.30 49.25
CA LYS A 157 31.01 1.15 50.30
C LYS A 157 30.45 0.38 51.50
N GLY A 158 30.49 -0.95 51.47
CA GLY A 158 30.04 -1.83 52.54
C GLY A 158 31.18 -2.42 53.40
N LEU A 159 32.43 -2.05 53.08
CA LEU A 159 33.59 -2.14 53.98
C LEU A 159 33.81 -0.77 54.63
#